data_AF-A0A2S7RX97-F1
#
_entry.id   AF-A0A2S7RX97-F1
#
_cell.length_a   1.000
_cell.length_b   1.000
_cell.length_c   1.000
_cell.angle_alpha   90.00
_cell.angle_beta   90.00
_cell.angle_gamma   90.00
#
_symmetry.space_group_name_H-M   'P 1'
#
loop_
_entity.id
_entity.type
_entity.pdbx_description
1 polymer ?
#
loop_
_entity_poly.entity_id
_entity_poly.type
_entity_poly.pdbx_seq_one_letter_code
_entity_poly.pdbx_strand_id
1 'polypeptide(L)'
;MAASLDVVYSTVLQNGIRKFKYKNSHLKPVSFSDQSGKGAIFAYRSKEHMIEGIGLVITSEEGVIENNNRFTHWTPNVFRYGTYADEARMFTKGHSEDNLRQINTFFVDFDTLDPNFDYGEIILASHEIGFMPTMILRTPHGF
;
A
#
# COMPACT_ATOMS: atom_id res chain seq x y z
N MET A 1 -4.59 13.95 -15.60
CA MET A 1 -5.73 13.47 -14.78
C MET A 1 -5.14 12.81 -13.54
N ALA A 2 -5.57 13.20 -12.34
CA ALA A 2 -5.16 12.47 -11.13
C ALA A 2 -5.88 11.11 -11.10
N ALA A 3 -5.16 10.03 -10.88
CA ALA A 3 -5.76 8.71 -10.70
C ALA A 3 -6.61 8.70 -9.41
N SER A 4 -7.73 7.97 -9.41
CA SER A 4 -8.48 7.75 -8.17
C SER A 4 -7.65 6.89 -7.21
N LEU A 5 -7.74 7.16 -5.91
CA LEU A 5 -6.96 6.41 -4.91
C LEU A 5 -7.28 4.91 -4.94
N ASP A 6 -8.52 4.54 -5.27
CA ASP A 6 -8.91 3.13 -5.45
C ASP A 6 -8.10 2.43 -6.56
N VAL A 7 -7.83 3.13 -7.67
CA VAL A 7 -7.00 2.60 -8.76
C VAL A 7 -5.55 2.51 -8.30
N VAL A 8 -5.05 3.50 -7.56
CA VAL A 8 -3.69 3.46 -7.00
C VAL A 8 -3.53 2.28 -6.05
N TYR A 9 -4.47 2.07 -5.12
CA TYR A 9 -4.43 0.96 -4.19
C TYR A 9 -4.42 -0.38 -4.92
N SER A 10 -5.32 -0.59 -5.89
CA SER A 10 -5.36 -1.84 -6.65
C SER A 10 -4.10 -2.05 -7.51
N THR A 11 -3.54 -0.97 -8.07
CA THR A 11 -2.27 -1.03 -8.83
C THR A 11 -1.09 -1.40 -7.94
N VAL A 12 -1.02 -0.86 -6.72
CA VAL A 12 0.07 -1.17 -5.77
C VAL A 12 -0.11 -2.55 -5.16
N LEU A 13 -1.31 -2.85 -4.65
CA LEU A 13 -1.59 -4.09 -3.94
C LEU A 13 -1.67 -5.31 -4.86
N GLN A 14 -1.97 -5.09 -6.13
CA GLN A 14 -2.18 -6.13 -7.12
C GLN A 14 -3.18 -7.15 -6.58
N ASN A 15 -2.85 -8.44 -6.63
CA ASN A 15 -3.66 -9.50 -6.03
C ASN A 15 -3.12 -9.97 -4.67
N GLY A 16 -2.40 -9.13 -3.93
CA GLY A 16 -1.75 -9.52 -2.68
C GLY A 16 -2.71 -9.68 -1.50
N ILE A 17 -3.76 -8.85 -1.42
CA ILE A 17 -4.85 -8.96 -0.44
C ILE A 17 -6.18 -9.37 -1.11
N ARG A 18 -7.22 -9.63 -0.33
CA ARG A 18 -8.54 -9.99 -0.90
C ARG A 18 -9.17 -8.78 -1.57
N LYS A 19 -10.02 -8.98 -2.58
CA LYS A 19 -10.84 -7.88 -3.11
C LYS A 19 -11.93 -7.46 -2.12
N PHE A 20 -12.66 -8.45 -1.60
CA PHE A 20 -13.75 -8.27 -0.65
C PHE A 20 -13.37 -8.71 0.76
N LYS A 21 -14.01 -8.12 1.77
CA LYS A 21 -13.86 -8.55 3.16
C LYS A 21 -14.35 -9.99 3.34
N TYR A 22 -13.72 -10.69 4.27
CA TYR A 22 -14.13 -12.04 4.63
C TYR A 22 -15.44 -12.05 5.44
N LYS A 23 -15.62 -11.09 6.35
CA LYS A 23 -16.85 -10.89 7.14
C LYS A 23 -17.44 -9.52 6.82
N ASN A 24 -18.77 -9.44 6.82
CA ASN A 24 -19.54 -8.19 6.65
C ASN A 24 -19.10 -7.41 5.40
N SER A 25 -18.89 -8.10 4.27
CA SER A 25 -18.68 -7.42 2.98
C SER A 25 -20.02 -6.91 2.47
N HIS A 26 -20.03 -5.68 1.97
CA HIS A 26 -21.19 -5.05 1.37
C HIS A 26 -21.15 -5.11 -0.17
N LEU A 27 -19.98 -5.43 -0.73
CA LEU A 27 -19.72 -5.41 -2.18
C LEU A 27 -19.53 -6.81 -2.79
N LYS A 28 -19.48 -7.87 -1.97
CA LYS A 28 -19.22 -9.25 -2.42
C LYS A 28 -20.36 -9.77 -3.30
N PRO A 29 -20.10 -10.13 -4.58
CA PRO A 29 -21.08 -10.77 -5.44
C PRO A 29 -21.42 -12.18 -4.93
N VAL A 30 -22.66 -12.64 -5.17
CA VAL A 30 -23.13 -13.98 -4.79
C VAL A 30 -22.29 -15.10 -5.43
N SER A 31 -21.76 -14.86 -6.63
CA SER A 31 -20.91 -15.82 -7.37
C SER A 31 -19.44 -15.84 -6.93
N PHE A 32 -19.03 -15.00 -5.97
CA PHE A 32 -17.63 -14.87 -5.61
C PHE A 32 -17.16 -16.03 -4.72
N SER A 33 -16.19 -16.80 -5.21
CA SER A 33 -15.48 -17.80 -4.42
C SER A 33 -14.37 -17.14 -3.58
N ASP A 34 -14.27 -17.55 -2.31
CA ASP A 34 -13.24 -16.98 -1.43
C ASP A 34 -11.84 -17.33 -1.91
N GLN A 35 -11.00 -16.30 -2.01
CA GLN A 35 -9.59 -16.47 -2.36
C GLN A 35 -8.82 -16.85 -1.09
N SER A 36 -8.34 -18.10 -1.02
CA SER A 36 -7.49 -18.57 0.06
C SER A 36 -6.07 -18.01 -0.09
N GLY A 37 -5.32 -18.00 1.03
CA GLY A 37 -3.94 -17.56 1.05
C GLY A 37 -3.77 -16.15 0.51
N LYS A 38 -4.47 -15.15 1.04
CA LYS A 38 -4.17 -13.72 0.81
C LYS A 38 -3.50 -13.12 2.03
N GLY A 39 -2.70 -12.09 1.82
CA GLY A 39 -1.93 -11.46 2.88
C GLY A 39 -2.67 -10.32 3.59
N ALA A 40 -1.90 -9.52 4.30
CA ALA A 40 -2.34 -8.32 4.99
C ALA A 40 -1.39 -7.16 4.74
N ILE A 41 -1.91 -5.95 4.89
CA ILE A 41 -1.15 -4.71 5.01
C ILE A 41 -1.46 -4.04 6.35
N PHE A 42 -0.66 -3.06 6.72
CA PHE A 42 -0.83 -2.26 7.91
C PHE A 42 -1.09 -0.82 7.50
N ALA A 43 -2.07 -0.19 8.15
CA ALA A 43 -2.49 1.17 7.82
C ALA A 43 -2.69 2.00 9.09
N TYR A 44 -2.33 3.28 9.02
CA TYR A 44 -2.24 4.22 10.13
C TYR A 44 -2.87 5.55 9.76
N ARG A 45 -3.49 6.22 10.76
CA ARG A 45 -4.20 7.49 10.56
C ARG A 45 -3.30 8.72 10.69
N SER A 46 -2.15 8.60 11.35
CA SER A 46 -1.16 9.67 11.47
C SER A 46 0.26 9.08 11.55
N LYS A 47 1.27 9.95 11.44
CA LYS A 47 2.67 9.56 11.58
C LYS A 47 2.98 9.10 13.00
N GLU A 48 2.39 9.75 14.00
CA GLU A 48 2.55 9.44 15.42
C GLU A 48 2.01 8.04 15.71
N HIS A 49 0.79 7.76 15.23
CA HIS A 49 0.18 6.43 15.32
C HIS A 49 1.01 5.35 14.61
N MET A 50 1.64 5.67 13.48
CA MET A 50 2.55 4.74 12.80
C MET A 50 3.78 4.43 13.65
N ILE A 51 4.41 5.45 14.23
CA ILE A 51 5.61 5.29 15.08
C ILE A 51 5.28 4.46 16.33
N GLU A 52 4.12 4.69 16.94
CA GLU A 52 3.66 3.95 18.12
C GLU A 52 3.07 2.57 17.78
N GLY A 53 2.89 2.26 16.50
CA GLY A 53 2.28 1.01 16.03
C GLY A 53 0.77 0.93 16.20
N ILE A 54 0.10 2.03 16.58
CA ILE A 54 -1.36 2.12 16.76
C ILE A 54 -2.03 2.19 15.39
N GLY A 55 -2.68 1.12 14.94
CA GLY A 55 -3.16 1.06 13.57
C GLY A 55 -4.17 -0.04 13.29
N LEU A 56 -4.36 -0.32 12.01
CA LEU A 56 -5.27 -1.35 11.52
C LEU A 56 -4.54 -2.34 10.64
N VAL A 57 -4.81 -3.63 10.87
CA VAL A 57 -4.49 -4.72 9.95
C VAL A 57 -5.61 -4.81 8.91
N ILE A 58 -5.26 -4.60 7.64
CA ILE A 58 -6.21 -4.65 6.52
C ILE A 58 -5.92 -5.87 5.65
N THR A 59 -6.95 -6.68 5.39
CA THR A 59 -6.84 -7.94 4.63
C THR A 59 -7.62 -7.91 3.32
N SER A 60 -8.26 -6.78 2.99
CA SER A 60 -9.01 -6.62 1.74
C SER A 60 -9.00 -5.19 1.20
N GLU A 61 -9.06 -5.04 -0.13
CA GLU A 61 -9.19 -3.74 -0.81
C GLU A 61 -10.45 -3.00 -0.36
N GLU A 62 -11.59 -3.69 -0.22
CA GLU A 62 -12.82 -3.12 0.36
C GLU A 62 -12.57 -2.48 1.74
N GLY A 63 -11.70 -3.09 2.56
CA GLY A 63 -11.34 -2.52 3.87
C GLY A 63 -10.53 -1.25 3.78
N VAL A 64 -9.71 -1.09 2.73
CA VAL A 64 -8.99 0.15 2.45
C VAL A 64 -9.98 1.24 2.00
N ILE A 65 -10.83 0.91 1.03
CA ILE A 65 -11.78 1.85 0.40
C ILE A 65 -12.80 2.36 1.42
N GLU A 66 -13.34 1.50 2.27
CA GLU A 66 -14.30 1.91 3.30
C GLU A 66 -13.74 2.88 4.34
N ASN A 67 -12.43 2.88 4.54
CA ASN A 67 -11.79 3.87 5.40
C ASN A 67 -11.72 5.26 4.76
N ASN A 68 -12.24 5.43 3.54
CA ASN A 68 -12.49 6.70 2.85
C ASN A 68 -11.27 7.64 2.90
N ASN A 69 -10.11 7.11 2.52
CA ASN A 69 -8.83 7.83 2.48
C ASN A 69 -8.41 8.50 3.79
N ARG A 70 -8.87 7.96 4.93
CA ARG A 70 -8.46 8.44 6.27
C ARG A 70 -7.10 7.88 6.71
N PHE A 71 -6.48 7.01 5.92
CA PHE A 71 -5.13 6.53 6.17
C PHE A 71 -4.13 7.50 5.55
N THR A 72 -3.15 7.90 6.36
CA THR A 72 -2.05 8.77 5.91
C THR A 72 -0.77 7.96 5.68
N HIS A 73 -0.64 6.80 6.32
CA HIS A 73 0.52 5.92 6.17
C HIS A 73 0.05 4.48 6.07
N TRP A 74 0.67 3.69 5.21
CA TRP A 74 0.37 2.27 5.06
C TRP A 74 1.53 1.53 4.42
N THR A 75 1.58 0.21 4.58
CA THR A 75 2.62 -0.63 3.98
C THR A 75 2.22 -1.07 2.57
N PRO A 76 2.91 -0.64 1.50
CA PRO A 76 2.56 -1.02 0.12
C PRO A 76 2.85 -2.49 -0.19
N ASN A 77 3.81 -3.06 0.54
CA ASN A 77 4.15 -4.48 0.47
C ASN A 77 3.22 -5.31 1.33
N VAL A 78 2.95 -6.53 0.86
CA VAL A 78 1.99 -7.44 1.49
C VAL A 78 2.74 -8.45 2.35
N PHE A 79 2.21 -8.69 3.55
CA PHE A 79 2.73 -9.65 4.53
C PHE A 79 1.86 -10.91 4.57
N ARG A 80 2.41 -12.06 5.00
CA ARG A 80 1.63 -13.32 5.01
C ARG A 80 0.46 -13.27 5.97
N TYR A 81 0.64 -12.61 7.10
CA TYR A 81 -0.39 -12.32 8.10
C TYR A 81 -0.16 -10.97 8.78
N GLY A 82 -1.19 -10.44 9.43
CA GLY A 82 -1.07 -9.33 10.36
C GLY A 82 -1.89 -9.63 11.62
N THR A 83 -1.41 -9.19 12.77
CA THR A 83 -2.07 -9.40 14.07
C THR A 83 -1.90 -8.16 14.95
N TYR A 84 -2.38 -8.24 16.18
CA TYR A 84 -2.22 -7.21 17.20
C TYR A 84 -1.44 -7.76 18.39
N ALA A 85 -0.69 -6.90 19.06
CA ALA A 85 0.08 -7.23 20.25
C ALA A 85 -0.79 -7.25 21.52
N ASP A 86 -1.94 -6.59 21.48
CA ASP A 86 -2.86 -6.39 22.60
C ASP A 86 -4.26 -6.96 22.31
N GLU A 87 -5.00 -7.28 23.37
CA GLU A 87 -6.38 -7.80 23.28
C GLU A 87 -7.36 -6.77 22.73
N ALA A 88 -7.12 -5.48 23.00
CA ALA A 88 -7.93 -4.39 22.49
C ALA A 88 -7.71 -4.12 20.99
N ARG A 89 -6.75 -4.82 20.37
CA ARG A 89 -6.42 -4.75 18.93
C ARG A 89 -6.07 -3.34 18.47
N MET A 90 -5.24 -2.65 19.25
CA MET A 90 -4.76 -1.32 18.90
C MET A 90 -3.38 -1.35 18.26
N PHE A 91 -2.47 -2.17 18.78
CA PHE A 91 -1.06 -2.18 18.39
C PHE A 91 -0.79 -3.26 17.36
N THR A 92 -0.55 -2.84 16.12
CA THR A 92 -0.28 -3.74 15.00
C THR A 92 1.05 -4.49 15.14
N LYS A 93 1.07 -5.76 14.72
CA LYS A 93 2.26 -6.63 14.73
C LYS A 93 2.30 -7.53 13.50
N GLY A 94 3.51 -7.84 13.03
CA GLY A 94 3.76 -8.77 11.93
C GLY A 94 4.30 -8.13 10.65
N HIS A 95 4.61 -6.84 10.63
CA HIS A 95 5.27 -6.19 9.49
C HIS A 95 6.79 -6.39 9.48
N SER A 96 7.27 -7.59 9.80
CA SER A 96 8.69 -7.96 9.77
C SER A 96 9.07 -8.55 8.40
N GLU A 97 10.35 -8.43 8.03
CA GLU A 97 10.86 -8.88 6.73
C GLU A 97 10.69 -10.39 6.50
N ASP A 98 10.88 -11.19 7.54
CA ASP A 98 10.66 -12.64 7.50
C ASP A 98 9.21 -13.02 7.22
N ASN A 99 8.25 -12.12 7.51
CA ASN A 99 6.83 -12.26 7.19
C ASN A 99 6.44 -11.59 5.85
N LEU A 100 7.38 -10.96 5.15
CA LEU A 100 7.14 -10.35 3.86
C LEU A 100 6.75 -11.43 2.86
N ARG A 101 5.63 -11.20 2.18
CA ARG A 101 5.08 -12.14 1.21
C ARG A 101 5.34 -11.69 -0.21
N GLN A 102 5.14 -10.41 -0.47
CA GLN A 102 5.16 -9.84 -1.79
C GLN A 102 5.76 -8.44 -1.71
N ILE A 103 6.87 -8.24 -2.44
CA ILE A 103 7.42 -6.91 -2.69
C ILE A 103 6.65 -6.35 -3.87
N ASN A 104 5.73 -5.44 -3.57
CA ASN A 104 4.94 -4.70 -4.54
C ASN A 104 5.57 -3.37 -4.92
N THR A 105 6.33 -2.80 -3.99
CA THR A 105 6.85 -1.45 -4.11
C THR A 105 8.20 -1.36 -3.45
N PHE A 106 9.14 -0.84 -4.20
CA PHE A 106 10.31 -0.15 -3.71
C PHE A 106 10.19 1.29 -4.25
N PHE A 107 10.72 2.26 -3.52
CA PHE A 107 10.70 3.66 -3.94
C PHE A 107 12.14 4.15 -4.07
N VAL A 108 12.34 5.12 -4.96
CA VAL A 108 13.59 5.85 -5.11
C VAL A 108 13.24 7.32 -4.89
N ASP A 109 13.87 7.93 -3.91
CA ASP A 109 13.62 9.32 -3.52
C ASP A 109 14.66 10.20 -4.20
N PHE A 110 14.21 11.07 -5.11
CA PHE A 110 15.06 12.01 -5.84
C PHE A 110 14.94 13.39 -5.19
N ASP A 111 15.77 13.66 -4.20
CA ASP A 111 15.88 15.00 -3.59
C ASP A 111 16.70 15.91 -4.51
N THR A 112 16.01 16.79 -5.24
CA THR A 112 16.66 17.76 -6.13
C THR A 112 15.81 19.02 -6.26
N LEU A 113 16.50 20.15 -6.17
CA LEU A 113 15.95 21.49 -6.41
C LEU A 113 16.37 22.04 -7.78
N ASP A 114 17.04 21.24 -8.61
CA ASP A 114 17.42 21.66 -9.96
C ASP A 114 16.14 21.84 -10.81
N PRO A 115 15.82 23.07 -11.26
CA PRO A 115 14.62 23.32 -12.04
C PRO A 115 14.66 22.66 -13.42
N ASN A 116 15.81 22.16 -13.87
CA ASN A 116 15.97 21.46 -15.15
C ASN A 116 15.77 19.95 -15.04
N PHE A 117 15.73 19.40 -13.82
CA PHE A 117 15.46 17.98 -13.62
C PHE A 117 13.96 17.72 -13.66
N ASP A 118 13.50 16.93 -14.64
CA ASP A 118 12.09 16.58 -14.82
C ASP A 118 11.90 15.06 -14.93
N TYR A 119 10.65 14.59 -14.83
CA TYR A 119 10.32 13.16 -14.90
C TYR A 119 10.81 12.48 -16.20
N GLY A 120 11.03 13.25 -17.27
CA GLY A 120 11.61 12.76 -18.52
C GLY A 120 13.00 12.15 -18.34
N GLU A 121 13.84 12.76 -17.50
CA GLU A 121 15.18 12.25 -17.17
C GLU A 121 15.08 10.91 -16.43
N ILE A 122 14.14 10.80 -15.48
CA ILE A 122 13.86 9.55 -14.76
C ILE A 122 13.44 8.46 -15.74
N ILE A 123 12.55 8.77 -16.68
CA ILE A 123 12.07 7.82 -17.69
C ILE A 123 13.19 7.38 -18.63
N LEU A 124 14.03 8.30 -19.10
CA LEU A 124 15.15 7.98 -19.98
C LEU A 124 16.16 7.06 -19.28
N ALA A 125 16.59 7.42 -18.07
CA ALA A 125 17.50 6.60 -17.28
C ALA A 125 16.89 5.21 -16.99
N SER A 126 15.60 5.16 -16.62
CA SER A 126 14.85 3.93 -16.38
C SER A 126 14.79 3.03 -17.61
N HIS A 127 14.66 3.62 -18.79
CA HIS A 127 14.67 2.89 -20.06
C HIS A 127 16.05 2.29 -20.34
N GLU A 128 17.12 3.06 -20.15
CA GLU A 128 18.51 2.62 -20.37
C GLU A 128 18.89 1.44 -19.46
N ILE A 129 18.44 1.44 -18.20
CA ILE A 129 18.69 0.34 -17.26
C ILE A 129 17.69 -0.82 -17.41
N GLY A 130 16.69 -0.70 -18.29
CA GLY A 130 15.66 -1.72 -18.52
C GLY A 130 14.68 -1.90 -17.36
N PHE A 131 14.46 -0.86 -16.55
CA PHE A 131 13.68 -0.92 -15.32
C PHE A 131 12.74 0.28 -15.18
N MET A 132 11.53 0.13 -15.73
CA MET A 132 10.55 1.21 -15.82
C MET A 132 9.75 1.40 -14.52
N PRO A 133 9.61 2.63 -14.02
CA PRO A 133 8.74 2.91 -12.87
C PRO A 133 7.27 2.72 -13.25
N THR A 134 6.48 2.20 -12.33
CA THR A 134 5.01 2.13 -12.49
C THR A 134 4.36 3.50 -12.22
N MET A 135 4.95 4.29 -11.32
CA MET A 135 4.47 5.62 -10.95
C MET A 135 5.66 6.54 -10.70
N ILE A 136 5.53 7.79 -11.11
CA ILE A 136 6.44 8.88 -10.74
C ILE A 136 5.59 9.93 -10.02
N LEU A 137 6.01 10.33 -8.84
CA LEU A 137 5.33 11.30 -8.00
C LEU A 137 6.19 12.56 -8.00
N ARG A 138 5.58 13.74 -8.10
CA ARG A 138 6.31 14.99 -7.91
C ARG A 138 6.04 15.49 -6.50
N THR A 139 7.10 15.82 -5.78
CA THR A 139 7.04 16.34 -4.41
C THR A 139 7.57 17.78 -4.37
N PRO A 140 7.41 18.52 -3.25
CA PRO A 140 7.97 19.87 -3.13
C PRO A 140 9.50 19.94 -3.27
N HIS A 141 10.21 18.83 -3.03
CA HIS A 141 11.68 18.76 -3.01
C HIS A 141 12.25 17.81 -4.08
N GLY A 142 11.45 17.46 -5.10
CA GLY A 142 11.90 16.62 -6.21
C GLY A 142 10.84 15.60 -6.63
N PHE A 143 11.21 14.32 -6.68
CA PHE A 143 10.35 13.23 -7.14
C PHE A 143 10.36 12.02 -6.18
#